data_AF-A0A1Q7BRT5-F1
#
_entry.id   AF-A0A1Q7BRT5-F1
#
_cell.length_a   1.000
_cell.length_b   1.000
_cell.length_c   1.000
_cell.angle_alpha   90.00
_cell.angle_beta   90.00
_cell.angle_gamma   90.00
#
_symmetry.space_group_name_H-M   'P 1'
#
loop_
_entity.id
_entity.type
_entity.pdbx_description
1 polymer ?
#
loop_
_entity_poly.entity_id
_entity_poly.type
_entity_poly.pdbx_seq_one_letter_code
_entity_poly.pdbx_strand_id
1 'polypeptide(L)'
;MPVPLVLCLLVNGCTARPQATVFSAPSSSIPPSSVPSSSPVASPAPVAAPVGAAPATAGTGLRGCPDLPADNVWHADVSRLPVLAASRAYVAGIGAAARVKADFGAGAWDGGPIGIPVTYVGAGQPRVPVSFDYADESDPGPYPVPRGALVEGGPAASGDRHVLVVDTAACRLYELWDAHPEPDGSWHAGSGAVYDLRGDALRPAGWTSADAAGLPVVPGLVRYEEVAAGRIDHAIRVTVPRSQNRYVWPARHAASKSSDPALPPMGLRLRLKSTVDTSRLPGQARVIAQAMKTYGVIVADNGSAWYLSGTPDNRWNNDALRALDGLTGNDFEAVDESGLPVGPDSGRVR
;
A
#
# COMPACT_ATOMS: atom_id res chain seq x y z
N MET A 1 38.05 24.10 14.36
CA MET A 1 37.67 23.90 12.94
C MET A 1 37.91 22.45 12.58
N PRO A 2 36.86 21.61 12.54
CA PRO A 2 36.94 20.29 11.92
C PRO A 2 36.02 20.24 10.68
N VAL A 3 36.60 19.78 9.57
CA VAL A 3 35.94 19.55 8.28
C VAL A 3 35.16 18.24 8.36
N PRO A 4 33.87 18.16 7.96
CA PRO A 4 33.22 16.88 7.80
C PRO A 4 33.52 16.31 6.41
N LEU A 5 33.96 15.05 6.42
CA LEU A 5 34.26 14.21 5.28
C LEU A 5 32.93 13.79 4.63
N VAL A 6 32.65 14.26 3.41
CA VAL A 6 31.52 13.80 2.60
C VAL A 6 31.92 12.49 1.92
N LEU A 7 31.27 11.39 2.31
CA LEU A 7 31.44 10.09 1.67
C LEU A 7 30.45 9.98 0.49
N CYS A 8 30.87 10.45 -0.68
CA CYS A 8 30.19 10.15 -1.94
C CYS A 8 30.47 8.69 -2.33
N LEU A 9 29.44 7.84 -2.29
CA LEU A 9 29.49 6.50 -2.87
C LEU A 9 28.96 6.55 -4.31
N LEU A 10 29.90 6.55 -5.26
CA LEU A 10 29.66 6.37 -6.69
C LEU A 10 29.11 4.96 -6.95
N VAL A 11 27.93 4.86 -7.54
CA VAL A 11 27.36 3.59 -8.03
C VAL A 11 27.66 3.49 -9.52
N ASN A 12 28.65 2.68 -9.88
CA ASN A 12 28.90 2.30 -11.27
C ASN A 12 27.84 1.31 -11.73
N GLY A 13 27.19 1.63 -12.86
CA GLY A 13 26.22 0.79 -13.52
C GLY A 13 26.85 -0.45 -14.16
N CYS A 14 26.17 -1.57 -14.00
CA CYS A 14 26.18 -2.69 -14.95
C CYS A 14 24.82 -3.38 -14.88
N THR A 15 24.21 -3.51 -16.05
CA THR A 15 22.84 -3.93 -16.32
C THR A 15 22.65 -5.44 -16.09
N ALA A 16 21.67 -5.81 -15.25
CA ALA A 16 21.08 -7.13 -15.28
C ALA A 16 19.60 -7.03 -14.83
N ARG A 17 18.68 -7.28 -15.77
CA ARG A 17 17.22 -7.27 -15.55
C ARG A 17 16.82 -8.35 -14.53
N PRO A 18 16.01 -8.06 -13.50
CA PRO A 18 15.41 -9.09 -12.67
C PRO A 18 14.27 -9.81 -13.41
N GLN A 19 14.26 -11.14 -13.32
CA GLN A 19 13.28 -12.02 -13.98
C GLN A 19 11.97 -12.07 -13.18
N ALA A 20 10.86 -11.67 -13.81
CA ALA A 20 9.52 -12.05 -13.38
C ALA A 20 9.27 -13.53 -13.72
N THR A 21 8.95 -14.36 -12.74
CA THR A 21 8.57 -15.76 -12.96
C THR A 21 7.06 -15.93 -12.81
N VAL A 22 6.40 -16.29 -13.91
CA VAL A 22 4.98 -16.68 -13.97
C VAL A 22 4.91 -18.20 -13.89
N PHE A 23 4.19 -18.74 -12.90
CA PHE A 23 3.91 -20.18 -12.82
C PHE A 23 2.77 -20.56 -13.78
N SER A 24 3.03 -21.49 -14.70
CA SER A 24 2.01 -22.19 -15.49
C SER A 24 1.55 -23.45 -14.75
N ALA A 25 0.24 -23.66 -14.64
CA ALA A 25 -0.36 -24.88 -14.10
C ALA A 25 -0.49 -25.98 -15.17
N PRO A 26 -0.38 -27.27 -14.81
CA PRO A 26 -0.49 -28.38 -15.75
C PRO A 26 -1.96 -28.70 -16.11
N SER A 27 -2.18 -29.06 -17.37
CA SER A 27 -3.46 -29.56 -17.89
C SER A 27 -3.70 -31.00 -17.47
N SER A 28 -4.88 -31.28 -16.91
CA SER A 28 -5.36 -32.64 -16.65
C SER A 28 -6.60 -32.93 -17.49
N SER A 29 -6.52 -34.00 -18.28
CA SER A 29 -7.58 -34.55 -19.12
C SER A 29 -8.63 -35.30 -18.27
N ILE A 30 -9.91 -35.06 -18.56
CA ILE A 30 -11.06 -35.73 -17.93
C ILE A 30 -11.64 -36.74 -18.93
N PRO A 31 -11.87 -38.03 -18.56
CA PRO A 31 -12.58 -38.98 -19.40
C PRO A 31 -14.11 -38.85 -19.25
N PRO A 32 -14.92 -39.25 -20.25
CA PRO A 32 -16.37 -39.09 -20.20
C PRO A 32 -17.00 -40.24 -19.40
N SER A 33 -18.03 -39.96 -18.60
CA SER A 33 -18.87 -41.01 -18.01
C SER A 33 -20.34 -40.58 -17.96
N SER A 34 -21.11 -41.30 -18.78
CA SER A 34 -22.51 -41.75 -18.67
C SER A 34 -23.51 -40.98 -17.82
N VAL A 35 -24.57 -40.53 -18.50
CA VAL A 35 -25.82 -39.97 -17.98
C VAL A 35 -26.80 -41.11 -17.64
N PRO A 36 -27.48 -41.10 -16.47
CA PRO A 36 -28.74 -41.83 -16.30
C PRO A 36 -29.96 -40.90 -16.25
N SER A 37 -31.08 -41.44 -16.72
CA SER A 37 -32.40 -40.82 -16.91
C SER A 37 -33.01 -40.22 -15.64
N SER A 38 -33.66 -39.07 -15.80
CA SER A 38 -34.49 -38.39 -14.82
C SER A 38 -35.93 -38.94 -14.80
N SER A 39 -36.48 -39.10 -13.59
CA SER A 39 -37.93 -39.12 -13.33
C SER A 39 -38.29 -37.85 -12.54
N PRO A 40 -39.51 -37.31 -12.69
CA PRO A 40 -39.84 -35.97 -12.19
C PRO A 40 -40.16 -36.01 -10.69
N VAL A 41 -39.40 -35.23 -9.90
CA VAL A 41 -39.73 -34.95 -8.49
C VAL A 41 -40.33 -33.55 -8.40
N ALA A 42 -41.44 -33.46 -7.68
CA ALA A 42 -42.28 -32.29 -7.52
C ALA A 42 -41.52 -31.04 -7.03
N SER A 43 -41.89 -29.88 -7.58
CA SER A 43 -41.37 -28.56 -7.21
C SER A 43 -41.68 -28.19 -5.76
N PRO A 44 -40.69 -27.80 -4.94
CA PRO A 44 -40.95 -27.09 -3.70
C PRO A 44 -41.22 -25.60 -3.97
N ALA A 45 -42.12 -25.02 -3.17
CA ALA A 45 -42.50 -23.60 -3.18
C ALA A 45 -41.30 -22.65 -2.96
N PRO A 46 -41.36 -21.40 -3.45
CA PRO A 46 -40.23 -20.48 -3.40
C PRO A 46 -39.95 -20.07 -1.95
N VAL A 47 -38.80 -20.48 -1.44
CA VAL A 47 -38.20 -19.94 -0.21
C VAL A 47 -37.68 -18.56 -0.56
N ALA A 48 -38.15 -17.53 0.14
CA ALA A 48 -37.67 -16.17 -0.01
C ALA A 48 -36.15 -16.15 0.19
N ALA A 49 -35.41 -15.70 -0.83
CA ALA A 49 -33.98 -15.53 -0.76
C ALA A 49 -33.64 -14.53 0.36
N PRO A 50 -32.56 -14.75 1.15
CA PRO A 50 -32.08 -13.73 2.05
C PRO A 50 -31.72 -12.51 1.21
N VAL A 51 -32.28 -11.36 1.57
CA VAL A 51 -31.96 -10.07 0.97
C VAL A 51 -30.46 -9.87 1.14
N GLY A 52 -29.72 -10.03 0.04
CA GLY A 52 -28.30 -9.71 0.02
C GLY A 52 -28.15 -8.27 0.49
N ALA A 53 -27.32 -8.07 1.52
CA ALA A 53 -26.89 -6.74 1.89
C ALA A 53 -26.37 -6.06 0.61
N ALA A 54 -26.97 -4.92 0.26
CA ALA A 54 -26.46 -4.10 -0.82
C ALA A 54 -24.96 -3.89 -0.62
N PRO A 55 -24.13 -3.91 -1.68
CA PRO A 55 -22.72 -3.57 -1.53
C PRO A 55 -22.67 -2.20 -0.85
N ALA A 56 -21.98 -2.13 0.29
CA ALA A 56 -21.68 -0.87 0.92
C ALA A 56 -21.10 0.02 -0.18
N THR A 57 -21.69 1.19 -0.40
CA THR A 57 -21.13 2.18 -1.30
C THR A 57 -19.68 2.36 -0.86
N ALA A 58 -18.73 1.88 -1.68
CA ALA A 58 -17.32 2.15 -1.49
C ALA A 58 -17.24 3.65 -1.28
N GLY A 59 -16.75 4.02 -0.09
CA GLY A 59 -16.95 5.35 0.44
C GLY A 59 -16.43 6.40 -0.53
N THR A 60 -16.96 7.60 -0.43
CA THR A 60 -16.43 8.85 -0.97
C THR A 60 -15.03 9.17 -0.41
N GLY A 61 -14.11 8.20 -0.47
CA GLY A 61 -12.72 8.32 -0.05
C GLY A 61 -12.05 9.44 -0.84
N LEU A 62 -11.03 10.08 -0.28
CA LEU A 62 -10.30 11.10 -1.03
C LEU A 62 -11.17 12.27 -1.60
N ARG A 63 -12.20 12.69 -0.85
CA ARG A 63 -13.08 13.84 -1.17
C ARG A 63 -13.90 13.68 -2.46
N GLY A 64 -14.60 12.55 -2.57
CA GLY A 64 -15.57 12.29 -3.65
C GLY A 64 -15.04 11.42 -4.78
N CYS A 65 -13.80 10.96 -4.67
CA CYS A 65 -13.26 9.91 -5.52
C CYS A 65 -13.42 8.54 -4.85
N PRO A 66 -13.25 7.43 -5.59
CA PRO A 66 -12.92 6.16 -4.96
C PRO A 66 -11.46 6.19 -4.49
N ASP A 67 -11.12 5.35 -3.51
CA ASP A 67 -9.74 5.03 -3.17
C ASP A 67 -9.33 3.71 -3.83
N LEU A 68 -9.33 3.70 -5.17
CA LEU A 68 -9.33 2.50 -6.02
C LEU A 68 -10.70 1.77 -6.07
N PRO A 69 -10.93 0.93 -7.11
CA PRO A 69 -12.16 0.14 -7.22
C PRO A 69 -12.37 -0.83 -6.05
N ALA A 70 -13.62 -1.10 -5.68
CA ALA A 70 -13.93 -1.99 -4.54
C ALA A 70 -13.42 -3.43 -4.70
N ASP A 71 -13.22 -3.90 -5.93
CA ASP A 71 -12.63 -5.19 -6.28
C ASP A 71 -11.12 -5.10 -6.52
N ASN A 72 -10.46 -4.06 -6.01
CA ASN A 72 -9.02 -3.92 -6.03
C ASN A 72 -8.35 -4.63 -4.84
N VAL A 73 -7.10 -5.07 -5.04
CA VAL A 73 -6.22 -5.74 -4.09
C VAL A 73 -6.05 -5.01 -2.77
N TRP A 74 -6.18 -3.69 -2.76
CA TRP A 74 -6.16 -2.91 -1.52
C TRP A 74 -7.38 -3.19 -0.64
N HIS A 75 -8.54 -3.53 -1.21
CA HIS A 75 -9.80 -3.82 -0.51
C HIS A 75 -10.08 -5.32 -0.35
N ALA A 76 -9.17 -6.20 -0.75
CA ALA A 76 -9.38 -7.64 -0.67
C ALA A 76 -9.43 -8.13 0.79
N ASP A 77 -10.48 -8.87 1.16
CA ASP A 77 -10.54 -9.56 2.46
C ASP A 77 -9.56 -10.74 2.47
N VAL A 78 -8.47 -10.57 3.22
CA VAL A 78 -7.41 -11.57 3.36
C VAL A 78 -7.55 -12.41 4.63
N SER A 79 -8.60 -12.22 5.43
CA SER A 79 -8.75 -12.85 6.76
C SER A 79 -8.81 -14.37 6.72
N ARG A 80 -9.20 -14.94 5.57
CA ARG A 80 -9.36 -16.39 5.35
C ARG A 80 -8.35 -16.98 4.37
N LEU A 81 -7.42 -16.19 3.85
CA LEU A 81 -6.40 -16.72 2.94
C LEU A 81 -5.48 -17.73 3.65
N PRO A 82 -4.93 -18.72 2.92
CA PRO A 82 -3.94 -19.63 3.47
C PRO A 82 -2.72 -18.87 4.00
N VAL A 83 -2.12 -19.36 5.08
CA VAL A 83 -0.85 -18.84 5.59
C VAL A 83 0.29 -19.41 4.74
N LEU A 84 1.22 -18.56 4.33
CA LEU A 84 2.40 -18.99 3.59
C LEU A 84 3.29 -19.90 4.46
N ALA A 85 3.83 -20.97 3.87
CA ALA A 85 4.80 -21.83 4.55
C ALA A 85 6.03 -21.06 5.07
N ALA A 86 6.46 -20.02 4.34
CA ALA A 86 7.57 -19.15 4.70
C ALA A 86 7.22 -18.05 5.73
N SER A 87 5.97 -17.98 6.20
CA SER A 87 5.46 -16.90 7.08
C SER A 87 6.37 -16.65 8.30
N ARG A 88 6.79 -17.71 9.01
CA ARG A 88 7.69 -17.59 10.16
C ARG A 88 9.05 -16.97 9.80
N ALA A 89 9.60 -17.31 8.62
CA ALA A 89 10.87 -16.78 8.17
C ALA A 89 10.75 -15.28 7.85
N TYR A 90 9.70 -14.88 7.13
CA TYR A 90 9.45 -13.47 6.83
C TYR A 90 9.22 -12.62 8.08
N VAL A 91 8.38 -13.09 9.01
CA VAL A 91 8.16 -12.38 10.28
C VAL A 91 9.46 -12.25 11.09
N ALA A 92 10.30 -13.28 11.11
CA ALA A 92 11.62 -13.21 11.74
C ALA A 92 12.57 -12.23 11.03
N GLY A 93 12.58 -12.22 9.69
CA GLY A 93 13.40 -11.32 8.88
C GLY A 93 13.00 -9.85 9.00
N ILE A 94 11.71 -9.55 9.22
CA ILE A 94 11.23 -8.19 9.52
C ILE A 94 11.58 -7.81 10.97
N GLY A 95 11.34 -8.72 11.91
CA GLY A 95 11.55 -8.51 13.34
C GLY A 95 10.36 -9.02 14.15
N ALA A 96 10.43 -10.27 14.61
CA ALA A 96 9.31 -10.93 15.28
C ALA A 96 8.92 -10.27 16.62
N ALA A 97 9.88 -9.73 17.36
CA ALA A 97 9.64 -9.04 18.64
C ALA A 97 9.56 -7.51 18.50
N ALA A 98 9.76 -6.98 17.28
CA ALA A 98 9.63 -5.55 17.05
C ALA A 98 8.17 -5.14 17.17
N ARG A 99 7.96 -3.94 17.73
CA ARG A 99 6.64 -3.38 18.01
C ARG A 99 6.05 -2.76 16.75
N VAL A 100 4.75 -2.92 16.56
CA VAL A 100 4.01 -2.17 15.55
C VAL A 100 3.96 -0.72 15.96
N LYS A 101 4.27 0.20 15.05
CA LYS A 101 4.22 1.63 15.33
C LYS A 101 3.33 2.33 14.30
N ALA A 102 2.43 3.19 14.76
CA ALA A 102 1.82 4.19 13.89
C ALA A 102 2.83 5.30 13.61
N ASP A 103 3.26 5.44 12.35
CA ASP A 103 4.16 6.49 11.90
C ASP A 103 3.38 7.69 11.35
N PHE A 104 2.35 8.07 12.09
CA PHE A 104 1.46 9.18 11.82
C PHE A 104 0.79 9.63 13.12
N GLY A 105 0.29 10.85 13.17
CA GLY A 105 -0.39 11.34 14.37
C GLY A 105 -0.71 12.83 14.35
N ALA A 106 -1.02 13.35 15.54
CA ALA A 106 -1.31 14.76 15.77
C ALA A 106 -0.04 15.54 16.12
N GLY A 107 0.00 16.81 15.71
CA GLY A 107 1.10 17.73 16.00
C GLY A 107 2.30 17.56 15.07
N ALA A 108 3.48 17.93 15.58
CA ALA A 108 4.72 17.92 14.84
C ALA A 108 5.81 17.12 15.58
N TRP A 109 6.69 16.49 14.81
CA TRP A 109 7.91 15.84 15.27
C TRP A 109 9.08 16.35 14.43
N ASP A 110 10.19 16.72 15.08
CA ASP A 110 11.38 17.27 14.42
C ASP A 110 11.09 18.45 13.45
N GLY A 111 10.12 19.30 13.83
CA GLY A 111 9.71 20.46 13.04
C GLY A 111 8.75 20.18 11.88
N GLY A 112 8.40 18.91 11.62
CA GLY A 112 7.49 18.49 10.54
C GLY A 112 6.22 17.79 11.02
N PRO A 113 5.18 17.66 10.17
CA PRO A 113 3.99 16.87 10.47
C PRO A 113 4.33 15.38 10.64
N ILE A 114 3.57 14.66 11.47
CA ILE A 114 3.76 13.22 11.71
C ILE A 114 2.92 12.40 10.72
N GLY A 115 3.57 11.79 9.75
CA GLY A 115 2.96 11.01 8.67
C GLY A 115 3.06 11.71 7.30
N ILE A 116 2.44 11.12 6.28
CA ILE A 116 2.55 11.58 4.90
C ILE A 116 1.32 12.43 4.52
N PRO A 117 1.47 13.74 4.30
CA PRO A 117 0.34 14.61 4.01
C PRO A 117 -0.17 14.44 2.57
N VAL A 118 -1.49 14.61 2.39
CA VAL A 118 -2.15 14.58 1.08
C VAL A 118 -2.68 15.96 0.71
N THR A 119 -2.29 16.45 -0.45
CA THR A 119 -2.80 17.68 -1.04
C THR A 119 -3.98 17.36 -1.95
N TYR A 120 -5.10 18.05 -1.79
CA TYR A 120 -6.27 17.89 -2.65
C TYR A 120 -6.42 19.10 -3.55
N VAL A 121 -6.59 18.87 -4.86
CA VAL A 121 -6.82 19.90 -5.86
C VAL A 121 -8.09 19.61 -6.65
N GLY A 122 -8.73 20.66 -7.17
CA GLY A 122 -9.95 20.54 -7.96
C GLY A 122 -9.73 20.89 -9.44
N ALA A 123 -10.84 20.99 -10.17
CA ALA A 123 -10.83 21.39 -11.57
C ALA A 123 -10.12 22.74 -11.76
N GLY A 124 -9.25 22.81 -12.78
CA GLY A 124 -8.54 24.05 -13.14
C GLY A 124 -7.21 24.26 -12.43
N GLN A 125 -6.76 23.36 -11.55
CA GLN A 125 -5.40 23.42 -10.99
C GLN A 125 -4.35 23.42 -12.12
N PRO A 126 -3.51 24.46 -12.23
CA PRO A 126 -2.44 24.48 -13.22
C PRO A 126 -1.47 23.32 -13.02
N ARG A 127 -1.06 22.72 -14.13
CA ARG A 127 0.00 21.71 -14.13
C ARG A 127 1.36 22.36 -14.32
N VAL A 128 2.35 21.86 -13.61
CA VAL A 128 3.73 22.33 -13.64
C VAL A 128 4.66 21.25 -14.19
N PRO A 129 5.75 21.63 -14.88
CA PRO A 129 6.78 20.68 -15.26
C PRO A 129 7.38 20.00 -14.02
N VAL A 130 7.69 18.71 -14.15
CA VAL A 130 8.44 17.95 -13.15
C VAL A 130 9.56 17.21 -13.86
N SER A 131 10.78 17.31 -13.34
CA SER A 131 11.94 16.54 -13.80
C SER A 131 12.27 15.43 -12.81
N PHE A 132 12.88 14.34 -13.31
CA PHE A 132 13.09 13.11 -12.54
C PHE A 132 14.53 12.61 -12.60
N ASP A 133 15.05 12.08 -11.49
CA ASP A 133 16.28 11.28 -11.49
C ASP A 133 16.04 9.91 -12.14
N TYR A 134 14.94 9.24 -11.77
CA TYR A 134 14.48 7.96 -12.33
C TYR A 134 13.46 8.19 -13.45
N ALA A 135 13.86 8.97 -14.46
CA ALA A 135 12.95 9.37 -15.54
C ALA A 135 12.42 8.21 -16.40
N ASP A 136 13.19 7.11 -16.53
CA ASP A 136 12.82 5.91 -17.29
C ASP A 136 11.86 4.98 -16.54
N GLU A 137 11.66 5.21 -15.24
CA GLU A 137 10.69 4.50 -14.40
C GLU A 137 9.60 5.45 -13.84
N SER A 138 9.49 6.66 -14.37
CA SER A 138 8.52 7.68 -13.94
C SER A 138 7.51 8.01 -15.04
N ASP A 139 6.29 8.36 -14.63
CA ASP A 139 5.28 8.85 -15.57
C ASP A 139 5.61 10.29 -15.98
N PRO A 140 5.71 10.59 -17.29
CA PRO A 140 6.06 11.93 -17.74
C PRO A 140 4.98 12.96 -17.35
N GLY A 141 5.45 14.15 -16.96
CA GLY A 141 4.59 15.27 -16.59
C GLY A 141 3.88 15.96 -17.77
N PRO A 142 3.21 17.09 -17.51
CA PRO A 142 3.23 17.88 -16.27
C PRO A 142 2.24 17.38 -15.19
N TYR A 143 2.49 17.74 -13.93
CA TYR A 143 1.73 17.31 -12.74
C TYR A 143 0.94 18.49 -12.13
N PRO A 144 -0.25 18.29 -11.54
CA PRO A 144 -1.08 19.36 -10.95
C PRO A 144 -0.60 19.77 -9.54
N VAL A 145 0.71 19.93 -9.33
CA VAL A 145 1.29 20.27 -8.02
C VAL A 145 1.10 21.77 -7.74
N PRO A 146 0.33 22.18 -6.72
CA PRO A 146 0.22 23.59 -6.35
C PRO A 146 1.52 24.07 -5.67
N ARG A 147 1.81 25.37 -5.73
CA ARG A 147 2.98 25.97 -5.04
C ARG A 147 3.03 25.69 -3.54
N GLY A 148 1.86 25.54 -2.91
CA GLY A 148 1.72 25.22 -1.49
C GLY A 148 1.46 23.73 -1.22
N ALA A 149 1.85 22.83 -2.14
CA ALA A 149 1.72 21.40 -1.91
C ALA A 149 2.41 20.99 -0.61
N LEU A 150 1.75 20.12 0.14
CA LEU A 150 2.29 19.57 1.37
C LEU A 150 3.41 18.58 1.04
N VAL A 151 4.51 18.66 1.80
CA VAL A 151 5.68 17.78 1.70
C VAL A 151 5.78 16.99 3.00
N GLU A 152 6.04 15.68 2.91
CA GLU A 152 6.35 14.88 4.09
C GLU A 152 7.55 15.44 4.88
N GLY A 153 7.43 15.51 6.20
CA GLY A 153 8.42 16.17 7.07
C GLY A 153 8.44 17.70 6.94
N GLY A 154 7.66 18.27 6.02
CA GLY A 154 7.57 19.70 5.78
C GLY A 154 8.57 20.23 4.73
N PRO A 155 8.45 21.51 4.35
CA PRO A 155 9.18 22.07 3.21
C PRO A 155 10.71 22.00 3.33
N ALA A 156 11.25 22.01 4.55
CA ALA A 156 12.69 21.98 4.85
C ALA A 156 13.21 20.58 5.25
N ALA A 157 12.38 19.53 5.14
CA ALA A 157 12.80 18.18 5.48
C ALA A 157 13.93 17.68 4.57
N SER A 158 14.80 16.84 5.12
CA SER A 158 15.86 16.14 4.37
C SER A 158 15.60 14.64 4.21
N GLY A 159 14.40 14.17 4.57
CA GLY A 159 13.98 12.77 4.43
C GLY A 159 13.37 12.49 3.06
N ASP A 160 12.39 11.59 3.01
CA ASP A 160 11.80 11.12 1.74
C ASP A 160 11.04 12.18 0.95
N ARG A 161 10.51 13.20 1.63
CA ARG A 161 9.84 14.38 1.02
C ARG A 161 8.78 13.99 -0.01
N HIS A 162 7.92 13.02 0.32
CA HIS A 162 6.80 12.68 -0.55
C HIS A 162 5.87 13.88 -0.76
N VAL A 163 5.44 14.07 -2.01
CA VAL A 163 4.37 15.02 -2.39
C VAL A 163 3.24 14.22 -3.04
N LEU A 164 2.12 14.12 -2.33
CA LEU A 164 0.94 13.37 -2.76
C LEU A 164 -0.17 14.34 -3.13
N VAL A 165 -0.65 14.28 -4.37
CA VAL A 165 -1.69 15.16 -4.90
C VAL A 165 -2.85 14.35 -5.48
N VAL A 166 -4.04 14.53 -4.92
CA VAL A 166 -5.29 13.99 -5.46
C VAL A 166 -6.03 15.08 -6.23
N ASP A 167 -6.18 14.89 -7.54
CA ASP A 167 -7.10 15.66 -8.38
C ASP A 167 -8.51 15.09 -8.23
N THR A 168 -9.36 15.77 -7.46
CA THR A 168 -10.70 15.28 -7.12
C THR A 168 -11.70 15.44 -8.27
N ALA A 169 -11.39 16.25 -9.29
CA ALA A 169 -12.23 16.38 -10.48
C ALA A 169 -11.96 15.24 -11.46
N ALA A 170 -10.68 14.89 -11.64
CA ALA A 170 -10.28 13.80 -12.51
C ALA A 170 -10.32 12.42 -11.82
N CYS A 171 -10.33 12.38 -10.49
CA CYS A 171 -10.01 11.20 -9.67
C CYS A 171 -8.71 10.53 -10.11
N ARG A 172 -7.66 11.35 -10.14
CA ARG A 172 -6.29 10.90 -10.39
C ARG A 172 -5.40 11.24 -9.21
N LEU A 173 -4.50 10.33 -8.92
CA LEU A 173 -3.49 10.45 -7.89
C LEU A 173 -2.14 10.67 -8.57
N TYR A 174 -1.41 11.66 -8.08
CA TYR A 174 -0.09 12.05 -8.53
C TYR A 174 0.84 12.01 -7.32
N GLU A 175 1.89 11.20 -7.39
CA GLU A 175 2.81 11.01 -6.27
C GLU A 175 4.24 11.23 -6.72
N LEU A 176 4.99 11.97 -5.93
CA LEU A 176 6.40 12.26 -6.14
C LEU A 176 7.20 11.82 -4.91
N TRP A 177 8.37 11.25 -5.12
CA TRP A 177 9.36 10.98 -4.08
C TRP A 177 10.59 11.88 -4.25
N ASP A 178 11.22 12.25 -3.14
CA ASP A 178 12.32 13.21 -3.05
C ASP A 178 12.02 14.53 -3.79
N ALA A 179 10.86 15.12 -3.51
CA ALA A 179 10.34 16.26 -4.28
C ALA A 179 10.86 17.61 -3.75
N HIS A 180 11.39 18.43 -4.65
CA HIS A 180 11.95 19.76 -4.40
C HIS A 180 11.32 20.80 -5.34
N PRO A 181 10.73 21.89 -4.79
CA PRO A 181 10.22 22.97 -5.62
C PRO A 181 11.37 23.82 -6.18
N GLU A 182 11.26 24.21 -7.44
CA GLU A 182 12.23 25.08 -8.11
C GLU A 182 11.78 26.57 -8.11
N PRO A 183 12.71 27.54 -8.21
CA PRO A 183 12.39 28.97 -8.17
C PRO A 183 11.43 29.44 -9.27
N ASP A 184 11.39 28.74 -10.41
CA ASP A 184 10.50 29.05 -11.54
C ASP A 184 9.08 28.46 -11.39
N GLY A 185 8.85 27.69 -10.33
CA GLY A 185 7.58 27.02 -10.03
C GLY A 185 7.45 25.61 -10.63
N SER A 186 8.47 25.11 -11.32
CA SER A 186 8.61 23.67 -11.62
C SER A 186 9.05 22.88 -10.38
N TRP A 187 9.13 21.56 -10.51
CA TRP A 187 9.64 20.68 -9.47
C TRP A 187 10.72 19.74 -10.02
N HIS A 188 11.65 19.38 -9.15
CA HIS A 188 12.54 18.24 -9.34
C HIS A 188 12.14 17.15 -8.34
N ALA A 189 12.18 15.89 -8.75
CA ALA A 189 11.85 14.76 -7.91
C ALA A 189 12.76 13.58 -8.24
N GLY A 190 12.94 12.64 -7.32
CA GLY A 190 13.60 11.39 -7.65
C GLY A 190 12.76 10.56 -8.62
N SER A 191 11.48 10.38 -8.33
CA SER A 191 10.53 9.63 -9.18
C SER A 191 9.13 10.24 -9.15
N GLY A 192 8.31 9.87 -10.14
CA GLY A 192 6.90 10.28 -10.23
C GLY A 192 5.98 9.21 -10.77
N ALA A 193 4.81 9.05 -10.16
CA ALA A 193 3.80 8.08 -10.54
C ALA A 193 2.40 8.71 -10.61
N VAL A 194 1.62 8.29 -11.60
CA VAL A 194 0.23 8.72 -11.81
C VAL A 194 -0.68 7.51 -11.82
N TYR A 195 -1.73 7.57 -11.02
CA TYR A 195 -2.73 6.49 -10.89
C TYR A 195 -4.12 7.01 -11.22
N ASP A 196 -4.90 6.20 -11.93
CA ASP A 196 -6.34 6.39 -12.07
C ASP A 196 -7.03 5.74 -10.88
N LEU A 197 -7.63 6.56 -10.00
CA LEU A 197 -8.30 6.04 -8.81
C LEU A 197 -9.57 5.24 -9.15
N ARG A 198 -10.06 5.30 -10.39
CA ARG A 198 -11.22 4.51 -10.85
C ARG A 198 -10.82 3.21 -11.52
N GLY A 199 -9.53 2.89 -11.62
CA GLY A 199 -9.03 1.77 -12.39
C GLY A 199 -8.14 0.83 -11.58
N ASP A 200 -7.97 -0.38 -12.11
CA ASP A 200 -7.15 -1.44 -11.52
C ASP A 200 -5.81 -1.62 -12.25
N ALA A 201 -5.39 -0.69 -13.09
CA ALA A 201 -4.12 -0.83 -13.81
C ALA A 201 -2.95 -0.71 -12.82
N LEU A 202 -2.06 -1.70 -12.80
CA LEU A 202 -0.79 -1.59 -12.08
C LEU A 202 0.25 -0.88 -12.94
N ARG A 203 1.29 -0.33 -12.31
CA ARG A 203 2.46 0.20 -13.03
C ARG A 203 3.13 -0.87 -13.89
N PRO A 204 3.91 -0.51 -14.93
CA PRO A 204 4.73 -1.47 -15.65
C PRO A 204 5.59 -2.30 -14.69
N ALA A 205 5.75 -3.60 -14.97
CA ALA A 205 6.57 -4.47 -14.14
C ALA A 205 8.03 -3.99 -14.17
N GLY A 206 8.65 -3.89 -13.02
CA GLY A 206 10.00 -3.39 -12.84
C GLY A 206 10.11 -1.88 -12.64
N TRP A 207 9.02 -1.12 -12.69
CA TRP A 207 9.07 0.33 -12.46
C TRP A 207 8.82 0.67 -10.99
N THR A 208 9.71 1.48 -10.42
CA THR A 208 9.48 2.14 -9.13
C THR A 208 8.33 3.15 -9.19
N SER A 209 8.03 3.77 -8.05
CA SER A 209 7.08 4.87 -7.91
C SER A 209 7.55 5.84 -6.84
N ALA A 210 6.65 6.66 -6.29
CA ALA A 210 6.94 7.36 -5.04
C ALA A 210 7.11 6.38 -3.87
N ASP A 211 6.49 5.21 -3.94
CA ASP A 211 6.74 4.07 -3.05
C ASP A 211 7.77 3.11 -3.66
N ALA A 212 8.67 2.56 -2.84
CA ALA A 212 9.75 1.71 -3.32
C ALA A 212 9.28 0.36 -3.94
N ALA A 213 8.10 -0.13 -3.57
CA ALA A 213 7.50 -1.33 -4.16
C ALA A 213 6.85 -1.07 -5.53
N GLY A 214 6.84 0.17 -6.02
CA GLY A 214 6.11 0.55 -7.24
C GLY A 214 4.59 0.57 -7.05
N LEU A 215 4.14 0.83 -5.82
CA LEU A 215 2.74 0.88 -5.40
C LEU A 215 2.29 2.34 -5.18
N PRO A 216 0.98 2.64 -5.23
CA PRO A 216 0.51 3.95 -4.81
C PRO A 216 0.61 4.09 -3.27
N VAL A 217 1.09 5.24 -2.78
CA VAL A 217 1.23 5.51 -1.34
C VAL A 217 -0.13 5.78 -0.71
N VAL A 218 -0.94 6.69 -1.29
CA VAL A 218 -2.22 7.15 -0.72
C VAL A 218 -3.19 6.01 -0.36
N PRO A 219 -3.44 5.00 -1.21
CA PRO A 219 -4.34 3.88 -0.89
C PRO A 219 -3.86 3.00 0.27
N GLY A 220 -2.58 3.12 0.66
CA GLY A 220 -2.02 2.42 1.81
C GLY A 220 -1.98 3.25 3.10
N LEU A 221 -2.36 4.54 3.06
CA LEU A 221 -2.30 5.42 4.22
C LEU A 221 -3.54 5.28 5.09
N VAL A 222 -3.35 5.09 6.39
CA VAL A 222 -4.43 5.27 7.38
C VAL A 222 -4.84 6.74 7.45
N ARG A 223 -6.12 7.06 7.22
CA ARG A 223 -6.64 8.43 7.35
C ARG A 223 -7.58 8.60 8.54
N TYR A 224 -7.60 9.80 9.10
CA TYR A 224 -8.38 10.09 10.30
C TYR A 224 -9.89 9.92 10.08
N GLU A 225 -10.39 10.37 8.93
CA GLU A 225 -11.80 10.30 8.57
C GLU A 225 -12.35 8.87 8.55
N GLU A 226 -11.53 7.89 8.17
CA GLU A 226 -11.90 6.46 8.14
C GLU A 226 -12.00 5.90 9.55
N VAL A 227 -10.99 6.20 10.38
CA VAL A 227 -11.00 5.80 11.78
C VAL A 227 -12.13 6.47 12.55
N ALA A 228 -12.41 7.74 12.28
CA ALA A 228 -13.55 8.46 12.83
C ALA A 228 -14.90 7.89 12.37
N ALA A 229 -14.98 7.39 11.14
CA ALA A 229 -16.13 6.64 10.62
C ALA A 229 -16.22 5.20 11.16
N GLY A 230 -15.23 4.75 11.93
CA GLY A 230 -15.20 3.45 12.59
C GLY A 230 -14.76 2.29 11.68
N ARG A 231 -14.29 2.56 10.46
CA ARG A 231 -13.84 1.52 9.53
C ARG A 231 -12.77 2.04 8.58
N ILE A 232 -11.74 1.23 8.37
CA ILE A 232 -10.83 1.33 7.23
C ILE A 232 -11.14 0.11 6.36
N ASP A 233 -11.40 0.33 5.08
CA ASP A 233 -11.81 -0.72 4.13
C ASP A 233 -10.70 -1.11 3.15
N HIS A 234 -9.46 -0.76 3.46
CA HIS A 234 -8.29 -1.08 2.67
C HIS A 234 -7.14 -1.61 3.54
N ALA A 235 -6.13 -2.17 2.89
CA ALA A 235 -4.91 -2.61 3.52
C ALA A 235 -3.96 -1.45 3.80
N ILE A 236 -3.07 -1.66 4.77
CA ILE A 236 -2.21 -0.60 5.27
C ILE A 236 -0.77 -0.81 4.79
N ARG A 237 -0.13 0.26 4.33
CA ARG A 237 1.29 0.29 4.00
C ARG A 237 2.14 0.00 5.24
N VAL A 238 3.10 -0.92 5.12
CA VAL A 238 4.10 -1.19 6.19
C VAL A 238 5.52 -1.18 5.65
N THR A 239 6.44 -0.65 6.44
CA THR A 239 7.88 -0.69 6.13
C THR A 239 8.60 -1.82 6.87
N VAL A 240 9.72 -2.27 6.29
CA VAL A 240 10.53 -3.38 6.81
C VAL A 240 12.02 -3.03 6.76
N PRO A 241 12.89 -3.52 7.66
CA PRO A 241 14.31 -3.10 7.67
C PRO A 241 15.07 -3.49 6.41
N ARG A 242 14.74 -4.65 5.85
CA ARG A 242 15.39 -5.21 4.68
C ARG A 242 14.39 -6.03 3.88
N SER A 243 14.52 -5.97 2.57
CA SER A 243 13.73 -6.76 1.62
C SER A 243 14.63 -7.59 0.70
N GLN A 244 14.01 -8.54 0.01
CA GLN A 244 14.63 -9.25 -1.11
C GLN A 244 14.79 -8.34 -2.33
N ASN A 245 15.73 -8.67 -3.21
CA ASN A 245 15.76 -8.23 -4.61
C ASN A 245 14.67 -8.97 -5.41
N ARG A 246 13.44 -8.91 -4.91
CA ARG A 246 12.27 -9.59 -5.44
C ARG A 246 11.02 -8.85 -4.96
N TYR A 247 10.02 -8.81 -5.83
CA TYR A 247 8.67 -8.39 -5.51
C TYR A 247 7.67 -9.49 -5.88
N VAL A 248 6.51 -9.44 -5.26
CA VAL A 248 5.33 -10.25 -5.60
C VAL A 248 4.17 -9.31 -5.91
N TRP A 249 3.21 -9.78 -6.71
CA TRP A 249 1.98 -9.03 -6.96
C TRP A 249 1.34 -8.61 -5.61
N PRO A 250 0.81 -7.38 -5.48
CA PRO A 250 0.64 -6.37 -6.53
C PRO A 250 1.85 -5.45 -6.76
N ALA A 251 2.92 -5.58 -5.98
CA ALA A 251 4.12 -4.76 -6.15
C ALA A 251 4.76 -4.95 -7.53
N ARG A 252 5.45 -3.91 -7.99
CA ARG A 252 6.05 -3.80 -9.32
C ARG A 252 7.55 -3.62 -9.29
N HIS A 253 8.13 -3.34 -8.13
CA HIS A 253 9.55 -3.04 -7.98
C HIS A 253 10.12 -3.61 -6.68
N ALA A 254 11.44 -3.88 -6.67
CA ALA A 254 12.17 -4.36 -5.50
C ALA A 254 13.19 -3.31 -5.04
N ALA A 255 13.35 -3.13 -3.74
CA ALA A 255 14.17 -2.04 -3.20
C ALA A 255 15.50 -2.52 -2.59
N SER A 256 16.05 -3.64 -3.05
CA SER A 256 17.23 -4.27 -2.43
C SER A 256 18.02 -5.08 -3.44
N LYS A 257 19.28 -5.38 -3.12
CA LYS A 257 20.14 -6.31 -3.88
C LYS A 257 20.26 -7.69 -3.21
N SER A 258 19.59 -7.90 -2.07
CA SER A 258 19.72 -9.12 -1.27
C SER A 258 18.91 -10.27 -1.84
N SER A 259 19.50 -11.47 -1.98
CA SER A 259 18.80 -12.69 -2.39
C SER A 259 18.40 -13.60 -1.23
N ASP A 260 18.45 -13.10 0.01
CA ASP A 260 18.14 -13.91 1.21
C ASP A 260 16.65 -14.28 1.23
N PRO A 261 16.29 -15.58 1.11
CA PRO A 261 14.90 -16.01 1.04
C PRO A 261 14.13 -15.80 2.35
N ALA A 262 14.80 -15.51 3.47
CA ALA A 262 14.16 -15.19 4.75
C ALA A 262 13.68 -13.74 4.85
N LEU A 263 14.17 -12.83 4.00
CA LEU A 263 13.68 -11.44 3.96
C LEU A 263 12.32 -11.38 3.26
N PRO A 264 11.43 -10.46 3.60
CA PRO A 264 10.18 -10.27 2.84
C PRO A 264 10.48 -9.74 1.42
N PRO A 265 9.78 -10.22 0.38
CA PRO A 265 9.73 -9.50 -0.89
C PRO A 265 8.84 -8.26 -0.79
N MET A 266 9.05 -7.26 -1.66
CA MET A 266 8.08 -6.16 -1.81
C MET A 266 6.73 -6.72 -2.28
N GLY A 267 5.64 -6.12 -1.81
CA GLY A 267 4.26 -6.57 -2.06
C GLY A 267 3.81 -7.71 -1.16
N LEU A 268 4.66 -8.26 -0.28
CA LEU A 268 4.24 -9.31 0.64
C LEU A 268 3.07 -8.83 1.51
N ARG A 269 1.96 -9.58 1.51
CA ARG A 269 0.84 -9.37 2.42
C ARG A 269 1.05 -10.08 3.75
N LEU A 270 0.92 -9.34 4.84
CA LEU A 270 0.81 -9.90 6.19
C LEU A 270 -0.53 -9.52 6.79
N ARG A 271 -1.09 -10.34 7.67
CA ARG A 271 -2.30 -10.00 8.44
C ARG A 271 -2.06 -10.13 9.92
N LEU A 272 -2.75 -9.32 10.72
CA LEU A 272 -2.85 -9.55 12.15
C LEU A 272 -3.66 -10.82 12.38
N LYS A 273 -3.12 -11.76 13.18
CA LYS A 273 -3.78 -13.05 13.44
C LYS A 273 -5.17 -12.86 14.02
N SER A 274 -6.10 -13.72 13.62
CA SER A 274 -7.48 -13.69 14.13
C SER A 274 -7.54 -13.89 15.66
N THR A 275 -6.59 -14.64 16.22
CA THR A 275 -6.48 -14.95 17.66
C THR A 275 -6.01 -13.80 18.55
N VAL A 276 -5.49 -12.71 17.97
CA VAL A 276 -5.04 -11.54 18.73
C VAL A 276 -6.25 -10.81 19.30
N ASP A 277 -6.32 -10.64 20.62
CA ASP A 277 -7.39 -9.88 21.26
C ASP A 277 -7.17 -8.37 21.09
N THR A 278 -8.00 -7.73 20.27
CA THR A 278 -7.97 -6.29 20.01
C THR A 278 -9.01 -5.52 20.84
N SER A 279 -9.82 -6.20 21.66
CA SER A 279 -10.92 -5.58 22.41
C SER A 279 -10.43 -4.55 23.43
N ARG A 280 -9.18 -4.71 23.91
CA ARG A 280 -8.54 -3.82 24.88
C ARG A 280 -7.89 -2.60 24.25
N LEU A 281 -7.78 -2.55 22.92
CA LEU A 281 -7.24 -1.37 22.24
C LEU A 281 -8.23 -0.20 22.37
N PRO A 282 -7.72 1.04 22.55
CA PRO A 282 -8.52 2.27 22.42
C PRO A 282 -9.20 2.36 21.05
N GLY A 283 -10.28 3.14 20.94
CA GLY A 283 -11.14 3.19 19.76
C GLY A 283 -10.39 3.35 18.43
N GLN A 284 -9.50 4.34 18.33
CA GLN A 284 -8.75 4.61 17.10
C GLN A 284 -7.82 3.43 16.71
N ALA A 285 -7.03 2.92 17.65
CA ALA A 285 -6.16 1.77 17.43
C ALA A 285 -6.93 0.48 17.12
N ARG A 286 -8.13 0.30 17.71
CA ARG A 286 -8.97 -0.87 17.46
C ARG A 286 -9.46 -0.93 16.02
N VAL A 287 -9.85 0.21 15.43
CA VAL A 287 -10.25 0.26 14.01
C VAL A 287 -9.08 -0.12 13.10
N ILE A 288 -7.88 0.41 13.38
CA ILE A 288 -6.65 0.09 12.64
C ILE A 288 -6.33 -1.41 12.77
N ALA A 289 -6.39 -1.97 13.98
CA ALA A 289 -6.15 -3.40 14.21
C ALA A 289 -7.18 -4.30 13.51
N GLN A 290 -8.45 -3.85 13.41
CA GLN A 290 -9.46 -4.57 12.65
C GLN A 290 -9.15 -4.57 11.15
N ALA A 291 -8.66 -3.45 10.60
CA ALA A 291 -8.21 -3.39 9.21
C ALA A 291 -7.03 -4.34 8.96
N MET A 292 -6.04 -4.37 9.85
CA MET A 292 -4.91 -5.32 9.77
C MET A 292 -5.34 -6.79 9.85
N LYS A 293 -6.45 -7.13 10.52
CA LYS A 293 -7.02 -8.49 10.49
C LYS A 293 -7.71 -8.80 9.17
N THR A 294 -8.42 -7.82 8.61
CA THR A 294 -9.34 -8.00 7.48
C THR A 294 -8.62 -7.88 6.13
N TYR A 295 -7.92 -6.77 5.92
CA TYR A 295 -7.24 -6.42 4.66
C TYR A 295 -5.72 -6.60 4.73
N GLY A 296 -5.19 -6.72 5.96
CA GLY A 296 -3.77 -6.91 6.19
C GLY A 296 -2.93 -5.64 6.01
N VAL A 297 -1.64 -5.85 5.93
CA VAL A 297 -0.61 -4.86 5.65
C VAL A 297 0.23 -5.32 4.45
N ILE A 298 0.64 -4.38 3.60
CA ILE A 298 1.48 -4.66 2.42
C ILE A 298 2.88 -4.10 2.65
N VAL A 299 3.89 -4.95 2.49
CA VAL A 299 5.30 -4.53 2.49
C VAL A 299 5.54 -3.64 1.28
N ALA A 300 5.76 -2.36 1.52
CA ALA A 300 5.84 -1.35 0.47
C ALA A 300 7.24 -0.72 0.37
N ASP A 301 7.97 -0.66 1.49
CA ASP A 301 9.23 0.06 1.53
C ASP A 301 10.22 -0.51 2.55
N ASN A 302 11.49 -0.18 2.35
CA ASN A 302 12.51 -0.39 3.35
C ASN A 302 12.51 0.77 4.34
N GLY A 303 12.43 0.47 5.62
CA GLY A 303 12.38 1.46 6.70
C GLY A 303 12.45 0.80 8.06
N SER A 304 11.81 1.38 9.06
CA SER A 304 11.76 0.75 10.39
C SER A 304 10.85 -0.48 10.40
N ALA A 305 11.15 -1.47 11.24
CA ALA A 305 10.32 -2.67 11.34
C ALA A 305 8.91 -2.35 11.84
N TRP A 306 7.89 -2.75 11.07
CA TRP A 306 6.47 -2.66 11.44
C TRP A 306 5.94 -1.24 11.63
N TYR A 307 6.45 -0.28 10.87
CA TYR A 307 5.91 1.08 10.88
C TYR A 307 4.77 1.16 9.86
N LEU A 308 3.57 1.47 10.36
CA LEU A 308 2.36 1.69 9.56
C LEU A 308 2.32 3.15 9.14
N SER A 309 2.06 3.41 7.85
CA SER A 309 1.95 4.78 7.35
C SER A 309 0.52 5.30 7.40
N GLY A 310 0.39 6.61 7.57
CA GLY A 310 -0.89 7.31 7.60
C GLY A 310 -0.73 8.81 7.43
N THR A 311 -1.84 9.52 7.41
CA THR A 311 -1.85 10.98 7.22
C THR A 311 -1.75 11.73 8.55
N PRO A 312 -1.04 12.87 8.60
CA PRO A 312 -1.07 13.76 9.75
C PRO A 312 -2.46 14.36 9.97
N ASP A 313 -2.92 14.40 11.22
CA ASP A 313 -4.18 15.07 11.60
C ASP A 313 -4.19 15.42 13.09
N ASN A 314 -4.53 16.67 13.43
CA ASN A 314 -4.55 17.15 14.82
C ASN A 314 -5.62 16.48 15.69
N ARG A 315 -6.55 15.73 15.09
CA ARG A 315 -7.61 15.00 15.79
C ARG A 315 -7.20 13.57 16.17
N TRP A 316 -6.03 13.10 15.71
CA TRP A 316 -5.46 11.86 16.21
C TRP A 316 -5.21 11.93 17.72
N ASN A 317 -5.52 10.85 18.42
CA ASN A 317 -5.11 10.66 19.80
C ASN A 317 -3.80 9.86 19.80
N ASN A 318 -2.68 10.53 20.04
CA ASN A 318 -1.36 9.90 19.99
C ASN A 318 -1.17 8.80 21.05
N ASP A 319 -1.84 8.88 22.20
CA ASP A 319 -1.80 7.82 23.20
C ASP A 319 -2.60 6.59 22.75
N ALA A 320 -3.72 6.80 22.06
CA ALA A 320 -4.47 5.73 21.43
C ALA A 320 -3.65 5.05 20.34
N LEU A 321 -2.98 5.83 19.47
CA LEU A 321 -2.10 5.28 18.42
C LEU A 321 -0.92 4.49 19.01
N ARG A 322 -0.29 5.00 20.09
CA ARG A 322 0.80 4.30 20.80
C ARG A 322 0.37 2.96 21.41
N ALA A 323 -0.93 2.73 21.63
CA ALA A 323 -1.40 1.43 22.09
C ALA A 323 -1.14 0.31 21.06
N LEU A 324 -0.94 0.63 19.77
CA LEU A 324 -0.51 -0.33 18.75
C LEU A 324 0.88 -0.91 19.05
N ASP A 325 1.73 -0.22 19.81
CA ASP A 325 3.05 -0.70 20.26
C ASP A 325 2.94 -1.93 21.18
N GLY A 326 1.74 -2.28 21.64
CA GLY A 326 1.46 -3.52 22.35
C GLY A 326 1.40 -4.75 21.43
N LEU A 327 1.24 -4.54 20.11
CA LEU A 327 1.35 -5.57 19.09
C LEU A 327 2.80 -5.70 18.63
N THR A 328 3.18 -6.91 18.24
CA THR A 328 4.52 -7.24 17.75
C THR A 328 4.45 -8.02 16.45
N GLY A 329 5.58 -8.16 15.75
CA GLY A 329 5.65 -9.02 14.56
C GLY A 329 5.12 -10.45 14.77
N ASN A 330 5.28 -11.01 15.98
CA ASN A 330 4.75 -12.33 16.35
C ASN A 330 3.21 -12.42 16.26
N ASP A 331 2.52 -11.29 16.27
CA ASP A 331 1.07 -11.23 16.13
C ASP A 331 0.61 -11.32 14.67
N PHE A 332 1.56 -11.29 13.72
CA PHE A 332 1.28 -11.34 12.29
C PHE A 332 1.66 -12.67 11.64
N GLU A 333 1.09 -12.89 10.48
CA GLU A 333 1.43 -13.99 9.58
C GLU A 333 1.33 -13.55 8.13
N ALA A 334 2.25 -14.03 7.29
CA ALA A 334 2.21 -13.78 5.85
C ALA A 334 1.18 -14.72 5.18
N VAL A 335 0.39 -14.18 4.26
CA VAL A 335 -0.72 -14.88 3.60
C VAL A 335 -0.48 -15.09 2.11
N ASP A 336 -1.06 -16.14 1.56
CA ASP A 336 -0.94 -16.50 0.15
C ASP A 336 -2.01 -15.79 -0.69
N GLU A 337 -1.57 -14.81 -1.48
CA GLU A 337 -2.43 -14.05 -2.38
C GLU A 337 -2.55 -14.66 -3.78
N SER A 338 -1.88 -15.79 -4.08
CA SER A 338 -1.82 -16.32 -5.45
C SER A 338 -3.18 -16.65 -6.09
N GLY A 339 -4.22 -16.83 -5.26
CA GLY A 339 -5.60 -17.06 -5.72
C GLY A 339 -6.38 -15.79 -6.10
N LEU A 340 -5.94 -14.60 -5.65
CA LEU A 340 -6.66 -13.34 -5.81
C LEU A 340 -6.61 -12.76 -7.24
N PRO A 341 -5.45 -12.64 -7.92
CA PRO A 341 -5.35 -11.85 -9.13
C PRO A 341 -6.22 -12.38 -10.26
N VAL A 342 -6.92 -11.48 -10.95
CA VAL A 342 -7.55 -11.79 -12.24
C VAL A 342 -6.56 -11.76 -13.41
N GLY A 343 -5.44 -11.05 -13.24
CA GLY A 343 -4.36 -10.93 -14.22
C GLY A 343 -3.11 -10.28 -13.60
N PRO A 344 -1.92 -10.47 -14.21
CA PRO A 344 -0.63 -10.07 -13.62
C PRO A 344 -0.39 -8.55 -13.61
N ASP A 345 -1.06 -7.80 -14.48
CA ASP A 345 -0.89 -6.34 -14.63
C ASP A 345 -2.11 -5.55 -14.11
N SER A 346 -2.99 -6.23 -13.37
CA SER A 346 -4.16 -5.62 -12.76
C SER A 346 -4.16 -5.85 -11.25
N GLY A 347 -4.51 -4.81 -10.50
CA GLY A 347 -4.79 -4.88 -9.07
C GLY A 347 -6.14 -5.51 -8.76
N ARG A 348 -6.95 -5.85 -9.76
CA ARG A 348 -8.27 -6.44 -9.58
C ARG A 348 -8.19 -7.87 -9.02
N VAL A 349 -9.07 -8.18 -8.08
CA VAL A 349 -9.20 -9.50 -7.44
C VAL A 349 -10.49 -10.22 -7.83
N ARG A 350 -10.49 -11.55 -7.63
CA ARG A 350 -11.67 -12.43 -7.81
C ARG A 350 -12.62 -12.40 -6.63
#